data_AF-A0A6N2ECC4-F1
#
_entry.id   AF-A0A6N2ECC4-F1
#
_cell.length_a   1.000
_cell.length_b   1.000
_cell.length_c   1.000
_cell.angle_alpha   90.00
_cell.angle_beta   90.00
_cell.angle_gamma   90.00
#
_symmetry.space_group_name_H-M   'P 1'
#
loop_
_entity.id
_entity.type
_entity.pdbx_description
1 polymer ?
#
loop_
_entity_poly.entity_id
_entity_poly.type
_entity_poly.pdbx_seq_one_letter_code
_entity_poly.pdbx_strand_id
1 'polypeptide(L)'
;MVVPLGIDGTIHRHPEFFAHLSESLISAGHRIVVITFRENEAETAAVLDAWGVRYHEQIVNDLDEQLSVGVLEWKGVVCTRLGVDVFFEDDTEVLAHAPPSVVCFSPFLR
;
A
#
# COMPACT_ATOMS: atom_id res chain seq x y z
N MET A 1 -8.76 -2.96 -11.56
CA MET A 1 -8.07 -3.62 -10.44
C MET A 1 -8.02 -2.68 -9.24
N VAL A 2 -7.93 -3.23 -8.04
CA VAL A 2 -7.56 -2.50 -6.82
C VAL A 2 -6.11 -2.82 -6.48
N VAL A 3 -5.27 -1.78 -6.43
CA VAL A 3 -3.82 -1.88 -6.29
C VAL A 3 -3.39 -1.15 -5.01
N PRO A 4 -3.24 -1.87 -3.89
CA PRO A 4 -2.62 -1.34 -2.68
C PRO A 4 -1.12 -1.11 -2.85
N LEU A 5 -0.64 0.01 -2.31
CA LEU A 5 0.77 0.39 -2.27
C LEU A 5 1.23 0.64 -0.82
N GLY A 6 2.28 -0.06 -0.38
CA GLY A 6 3.03 0.25 0.83
C GLY A 6 3.92 1.49 0.65
N ILE A 7 4.19 2.21 1.75
CA ILE A 7 5.03 3.43 1.71
C ILE A 7 6.48 3.14 2.10
N ASP A 8 6.68 2.85 3.37
CA ASP A 8 7.99 2.57 3.95
C ASP A 8 8.51 1.27 3.35
N GLY A 9 9.79 1.25 3.01
CA GLY A 9 10.39 0.17 2.23
C GLY A 9 10.01 0.10 0.72
N THR A 10 8.86 0.65 0.32
CA THR A 10 8.29 0.53 -1.04
C THR A 10 8.26 1.85 -1.82
N ILE A 11 7.21 2.69 -1.70
CA ILE A 11 7.09 3.96 -2.45
C ILE A 11 8.31 4.85 -2.21
N HIS A 12 8.72 4.99 -0.94
CA HIS A 12 9.77 5.95 -0.57
C HIS A 12 11.13 5.65 -1.22
N ARG A 13 11.37 4.40 -1.65
CA ARG A 13 12.64 4.03 -2.32
C ARG A 13 12.69 4.52 -3.76
N HIS A 14 11.54 4.60 -4.43
CA HIS A 14 11.45 4.96 -5.85
C HIS A 14 10.20 5.82 -6.14
N PRO A 15 10.09 7.01 -5.54
CA PRO A 15 8.88 7.84 -5.62
C PRO A 15 8.49 8.19 -7.05
N GLU A 16 9.45 8.48 -7.93
CA GLU A 16 9.19 8.81 -9.34
C GLU A 16 8.55 7.65 -10.11
N PHE A 17 8.97 6.41 -9.84
CA PHE A 17 8.37 5.22 -10.43
C PHE A 17 6.91 5.07 -9.99
N PHE A 18 6.65 5.21 -8.69
CA PHE A 18 5.30 5.07 -8.15
C PHE A 18 4.38 6.24 -8.51
N ALA A 19 4.92 7.45 -8.71
CA ALA A 19 4.19 8.58 -9.29
C ALA A 19 3.72 8.25 -10.70
N HIS A 20 4.63 7.78 -11.56
CA HIS A 20 4.29 7.39 -12.94
C HIS A 20 3.32 6.19 -12.98
N LEU A 21 3.57 5.17 -12.17
CA LEU A 21 2.74 3.97 -12.09
C LEU A 21 1.32 4.32 -11.64
N SER A 22 1.18 5.08 -10.55
CA SER A 22 -0.13 5.42 -9.99
C SER A 22 -0.96 6.26 -10.95
N GLU A 23 -0.38 7.29 -11.59
CA GLU A 23 -1.05 8.08 -12.63
C GLU A 23 -1.50 7.19 -13.79
N SER A 24 -0.63 6.30 -14.28
CA SER A 24 -0.93 5.41 -15.39
C SER A 24 -2.07 4.45 -15.07
N LEU A 25 -2.06 3.85 -13.87
CA LEU A 25 -3.11 2.94 -13.40
C LEU A 25 -4.44 3.68 -13.20
N ILE A 26 -4.41 4.88 -12.61
CA ILE A 26 -5.60 5.74 -12.48
C ILE A 26 -6.19 6.08 -13.85
N SER A 27 -5.35 6.52 -14.79
CA SER A 27 -5.74 6.83 -16.17
C SER A 27 -6.34 5.63 -16.91
N ALA A 28 -5.92 4.41 -16.56
CA ALA A 28 -6.48 3.17 -17.08
C ALA A 28 -7.79 2.72 -16.37
N GLY A 29 -8.31 3.49 -15.42
CA GLY A 29 -9.54 3.18 -14.68
C GLY A 29 -9.33 2.17 -13.55
N HIS A 30 -8.11 2.05 -13.00
CA HIS A 30 -7.83 1.22 -11.83
C HIS A 30 -7.85 2.05 -10.54
N ARG A 31 -8.13 1.39 -9.42
CA ARG A 31 -8.18 2.02 -8.10
C ARG A 31 -6.85 1.81 -7.38
N ILE A 32 -6.16 2.90 -7.08
CA ILE A 32 -4.96 2.92 -6.22
C ILE A 32 -5.37 3.24 -4.79
N VAL A 33 -4.90 2.42 -3.84
CA VAL A 33 -5.06 2.64 -2.39
C VAL A 33 -3.67 2.65 -1.76
N VAL A 34 -3.39 3.60 -0.89
CA VAL A 34 -2.14 3.58 -0.10
C VAL A 34 -2.44 2.97 1.26
N ILE A 35 -1.67 1.96 1.67
CA ILE A 35 -1.81 1.30 2.97
C ILE A 35 -0.49 1.44 3.72
N THR A 36 -0.52 1.99 4.93
CA THR A 36 0.70 2.29 5.68
C THR A 36 0.53 2.07 7.18
N PHE A 37 1.64 1.74 7.85
CA PHE A 37 1.71 1.71 9.31
C PHE A 37 1.96 3.09 9.94
N ARG A 38 2.07 4.16 9.12
CA ARG A 38 2.09 5.54 9.63
C ARG A 38 0.73 5.88 10.24
N GLU A 39 0.72 6.70 11.29
CA GLU A 39 -0.48 7.08 12.03
C GLU A 39 -1.05 8.44 11.59
N ASN A 40 -0.17 9.37 11.15
CA ASN A 40 -0.59 10.72 10.78
C ASN A 40 -1.01 10.76 9.31
N GLU A 41 -2.32 10.78 9.08
CA GLU A 41 -2.92 10.79 7.75
C GLU A 41 -2.51 12.04 6.95
N ALA A 42 -2.60 13.23 7.54
CA ALA A 42 -2.33 14.49 6.86
C ALA A 42 -0.86 14.65 6.47
N GLU A 43 0.06 14.27 7.36
CA GLU A 43 1.50 14.29 7.07
C GLU A 43 1.86 13.29 5.98
N THR A 44 1.28 12.09 6.04
CA THR A 44 1.47 11.07 5.02
C THR A 44 0.94 11.52 3.66
N ALA A 45 -0.23 12.15 3.61
CA ALA A 45 -0.81 12.72 2.40
C ALA A 45 0.10 13.80 1.79
N ALA A 46 0.63 14.71 2.63
CA ALA A 46 1.55 15.76 2.18
C ALA A 46 2.85 15.19 1.58
N VAL A 47 3.37 14.10 2.15
CA VAL A 47 4.55 13.42 1.61
C VAL A 47 4.25 12.75 0.26
N LEU A 48 3.10 12.07 0.13
CA LEU A 48 2.69 11.44 -1.12
C LEU A 48 2.47 12.48 -2.24
N ASP A 49 1.86 13.62 -1.91
CA ASP A 49 1.67 14.75 -2.82
C ASP A 49 3.03 15.34 -3.27
N ALA A 50 3.96 15.54 -2.34
CA ALA A 50 5.31 16.01 -2.65
C ALA A 50 6.09 15.03 -3.57
N TRP A 51 5.77 13.73 -3.52
CA TRP A 51 6.32 12.72 -4.42
C TRP A 51 5.55 12.58 -5.74
N GLY A 52 4.42 13.27 -5.90
CA GLY A 52 3.56 13.16 -7.09
C GLY A 52 2.80 11.82 -7.17
N VAL A 53 2.68 11.10 -6.06
CA VAL A 53 1.95 9.82 -6.02
C VAL A 53 0.47 10.10 -5.90
N ARG A 54 -0.31 9.62 -6.87
CA ARG A 54 -1.76 9.79 -6.86
C ARG A 54 -2.45 8.55 -6.34
N TYR A 55 -3.53 8.73 -5.59
CA TYR A 55 -4.29 7.63 -5.00
C TYR A 55 -5.74 8.04 -4.77
N HIS A 56 -6.62 7.05 -4.62
CA HIS A 56 -8.05 7.30 -4.36
C HIS A 56 -8.35 7.33 -2.87
N GLU A 57 -7.57 6.57 -2.09
CA GLU A 57 -7.79 6.38 -0.66
C GLU A 57 -6.46 6.09 0.02
N GLN A 58 -6.33 6.56 1.25
CA GLN A 58 -5.22 6.30 2.14
C GLN A 58 -5.77 5.61 3.39
N ILE A 59 -5.16 4.48 3.75
CA ILE A 59 -5.47 3.72 4.95
C ILE A 59 -4.22 3.77 5.83
N VAL A 60 -4.31 4.57 6.89
CA VAL A 60 -3.29 4.67 7.92
C VAL A 60 -3.52 3.65 9.02
N ASN A 61 -2.50 3.46 9.86
CA ASN A 61 -2.56 2.53 10.96
C ASN A 61 -3.69 2.89 11.93
N ASP A 62 -4.54 1.91 12.21
CA ASP A 62 -5.44 1.94 13.35
C ASP A 62 -4.83 1.00 14.41
N LEU A 63 -4.28 1.58 15.47
CA LEU A 63 -3.59 0.83 16.52
C LEU A 63 -4.51 -0.20 17.19
N ASP A 64 -5.80 0.10 17.35
CA ASP A 64 -6.75 -0.82 17.98
C ASP A 64 -7.03 -2.01 17.06
N GLU A 65 -7.21 -1.77 15.75
CA GLU A 65 -7.38 -2.83 14.75
C GLU A 65 -6.11 -3.68 14.68
N GLN A 66 -4.93 -3.05 14.61
CA GLN A 66 -3.64 -3.71 14.51
C GLN A 66 -3.33 -4.59 15.74
N LEU A 67 -3.63 -4.13 16.96
CA LEU A 67 -3.46 -4.92 18.17
C LEU A 67 -4.42 -6.11 18.24
N SER A 68 -5.57 -6.04 17.57
CA SER A 68 -6.56 -7.12 17.55
C SER A 68 -6.22 -8.25 16.57
N VAL A 69 -5.58 -7.94 15.44
CA VAL A 69 -5.27 -8.93 14.38
C VAL A 69 -3.79 -9.30 14.29
N GLY A 70 -2.91 -8.46 14.82
CA GLY A 70 -1.46 -8.58 14.71
C GLY A 70 -0.86 -7.53 13.77
N VAL A 71 0.35 -7.07 14.12
CA VAL A 71 1.05 -5.98 13.43
C VAL A 71 1.32 -6.32 11.97
N LEU A 72 1.71 -7.55 11.67
CA LEU A 72 2.12 -7.99 10.33
C LEU A 72 0.90 -8.40 9.49
N GLU A 73 -0.13 -8.92 10.15
CA GLU A 73 -1.36 -9.44 9.57
C GLU A 73 -2.30 -8.33 9.09
N TRP A 74 -2.25 -7.15 9.71
CA TRP A 74 -3.20 -6.06 9.50
C TRP A 74 -3.36 -5.68 8.02
N LYS A 75 -2.26 -5.48 7.29
CA LYS A 75 -2.33 -5.15 5.84
C LYS A 75 -2.96 -6.27 5.02
N GLY A 76 -2.78 -7.54 5.41
CA GLY A 76 -3.45 -8.69 4.80
C GLY A 76 -4.97 -8.68 5.00
N VAL A 77 -5.43 -8.29 6.19
CA VAL A 77 -6.86 -8.08 6.49
C VAL A 77 -7.42 -6.94 5.67
N VAL A 78 -6.72 -5.81 5.57
CA VAL A 78 -7.11 -4.67 4.73
C VAL A 78 -7.20 -5.11 3.26
N CYS A 79 -6.22 -5.86 2.76
CA CYS A 79 -6.22 -6.39 1.40
C CYS A 79 -7.41 -7.33 1.12
N THR A 80 -7.77 -8.18 2.09
CA THR A 80 -8.96 -9.03 2.02
C THR A 80 -10.23 -8.20 1.93
N ARG A 81 -10.37 -7.20 2.81
CA ARG A 81 -11.54 -6.29 2.87
C ARG A 81 -11.74 -5.51 1.58
N LEU A 82 -10.65 -5.06 0.97
CA LEU A 82 -10.67 -4.27 -0.27
C LEU A 82 -10.84 -5.11 -1.54
N GLY A 83 -10.65 -6.43 -1.47
CA GLY A 83 -10.68 -7.32 -2.64
C GLY A 83 -9.59 -6.97 -3.65
N VAL A 84 -8.36 -6.85 -3.18
CA VAL A 84 -7.22 -6.37 -4.01
C VAL A 84 -6.74 -7.40 -5.02
N ASP A 85 -6.14 -6.93 -6.11
CA ASP A 85 -5.61 -7.80 -7.17
C ASP A 85 -4.08 -7.88 -7.14
N VAL A 86 -3.42 -6.74 -6.89
CA VAL A 86 -1.97 -6.58 -6.95
C VAL A 86 -1.47 -5.77 -5.76
N PHE A 87 -0.57 -6.32 -4.95
CA PHE A 87 -0.05 -5.64 -3.76
C PHE A 87 1.45 -5.38 -3.86
N PHE A 88 1.83 -4.10 -3.76
CA PHE A 88 3.23 -3.66 -3.70
C PHE A 88 3.63 -3.43 -2.24
N GLU A 89 4.54 -4.27 -1.74
CA GLU A 89 5.04 -4.25 -0.37
C GLU A 89 6.42 -4.91 -0.35
N ASP A 90 7.37 -4.34 0.39
CA ASP A 90 8.73 -4.87 0.43
C ASP A 90 8.92 -5.87 1.58
N ASP A 91 8.17 -5.73 2.67
CA ASP A 91 8.27 -6.61 3.82
C ASP A 91 7.67 -8.00 3.52
N THR A 92 8.52 -9.01 3.46
CA THR A 92 8.12 -10.40 3.20
C THR A 92 7.24 -10.99 4.30
N GLU A 93 7.41 -10.53 5.55
CA GLU A 93 6.58 -11.01 6.65
C GLU A 93 5.15 -10.49 6.49
N VAL A 94 4.98 -9.22 6.10
CA VAL A 94 3.67 -8.66 5.73
C VAL A 94 3.08 -9.40 4.53
N LEU A 95 3.88 -9.64 3.48
CA LEU A 95 3.42 -10.35 2.28
C LEU A 95 2.99 -11.79 2.55
N ALA A 96 3.55 -12.46 3.56
CA ALA A 96 3.15 -13.80 3.96
C ALA A 96 1.67 -13.87 4.42
N HIS A 97 1.08 -12.72 4.77
CA HIS A 97 -0.32 -12.59 5.19
C HIS A 97 -1.24 -12.06 4.08
N ALA A 98 -0.73 -11.81 2.87
CA ALA A 98 -1.56 -11.40 1.75
C ALA A 98 -2.53 -12.54 1.36
N PRO A 99 -3.77 -12.21 0.89
CA PRO A 99 -4.69 -13.24 0.44
C PRO A 99 -4.09 -14.05 -0.71
N PRO A 100 -4.31 -15.39 -0.79
CA PRO A 100 -3.70 -16.23 -1.81
C PRO A 100 -4.03 -15.86 -3.26
N SER A 101 -5.11 -15.10 -3.49
CA SER A 101 -5.51 -14.61 -4.81
C SER A 101 -4.77 -13.36 -5.27
N VAL A 102 -3.99 -12.71 -4.40
CA VAL A 102 -3.31 -11.43 -4.67
C VAL A 102 -1.94 -11.67 -5.26
N VAL A 103 -1.65 -11.01 -6.38
CA VAL A 103 -0.30 -10.98 -6.94
C VAL A 103 0.54 -10.00 -6.13
N CYS A 104 1.52 -10.52 -5.40
CA CYS A 104 2.41 -9.71 -4.57
C CYS A 104 3.68 -9.33 -5.33
N PHE A 105 4.04 -8.05 -5.33
CA PHE A 105 5.31 -7.54 -5.85
C PHE A 105 6.12 -6.97 -4.69
N SER A 106 7.27 -7.60 -4.42
CA SER A 106 8.32 -7.04 -3.56
C SER A 106 9.48 -6.57 -4.44
N PRO A 107 9.47 -5.31 -4.88
CA PRO A 107 10.40 -4.84 -5.90
C PRO A 107 11.88 -4.77 -5.44
N PHE A 108 12.20 -5.02 -4.17
CA PHE A 108 13.53 -4.73 -3.61
C PHE A 108 14.11 -5.79 -2.65
N LEU A 109 13.73 -7.06 -2.82
CA LEU A 109 14.39 -8.17 -2.12
C LEU A 109 15.89 -8.17 -2.47
N ARG A 110 16.75 -8.06 -1.45
CA ARG A 110 18.19 -8.29 -1.56
C ARG A 110 18.52 -9.69 -1.10
#